data_AF-A0A847UG13-F1
#
_entry.id   AF-A0A847UG13-F1
#
_cell.length_a   1.000
_cell.length_b   1.000
_cell.length_c   1.000
_cell.angle_alpha   90.00
_cell.angle_beta   90.00
_cell.angle_gamma   90.00
#
_symmetry.space_group_name_H-M   'P 1'
#
loop_
_entity.id
_entity.type
_entity.pdbx_description
1 polymer ?
#
loop_
_entity_poly.entity_id
_entity_poly.type
_entity_poly.pdbx_seq_one_letter_code
_entity_poly.pdbx_strand_id
1 'polypeptide(L)'
;MASELLFKFLNGLPDRNYDTSTEFVYQNIAEFLDILQYDPDNIFYELSSRYKVDPVHLDEDMASRDGDVYRFTQADAGVARSTSSRPYMLIEAKYSEELPPGEDVGVYNHVLSEELGVQADAFNPVLSIYLTNYSLLILHDNGGSSYDLRDISMSDATEIFEILQAPEELPQEIAPSIRSAEISSIQTEYFQLDTVEGSVESLDGIGIGR
;
A
#
# COMPACT_ATOMS: atom_id res chain seq x y z
N MET A 1 23.35 -13.10 -0.59
CA MET A 1 23.54 -11.65 -0.85
C MET A 1 22.24 -10.88 -0.71
N ALA A 2 21.13 -11.21 -1.41
CA ALA A 2 19.87 -10.47 -1.27
C ALA A 2 19.25 -10.55 0.15
N SER A 3 19.19 -11.74 0.76
CA SER A 3 18.70 -11.90 2.15
C SER A 3 19.54 -11.15 3.19
N GLU A 4 20.84 -10.95 2.94
CA GLU A 4 21.71 -10.15 3.83
C GLU A 4 21.42 -8.65 3.72
N LEU A 5 21.09 -8.17 2.52
CA LEU A 5 20.64 -6.79 2.31
C LEU A 5 19.29 -6.57 2.98
N LEU A 6 18.36 -7.51 2.78
CA LEU A 6 17.05 -7.47 3.42
C LEU A 6 17.17 -7.48 4.95
N PHE A 7 18.01 -8.36 5.50
CA PHE A 7 18.30 -8.39 6.93
C PHE A 7 18.80 -7.03 7.44
N LYS A 8 19.80 -6.43 6.78
CA LYS A 8 20.34 -5.13 7.16
C LYS A 8 19.30 -4.02 7.08
N PHE A 9 18.46 -4.04 6.06
CA PHE A 9 17.36 -3.09 5.90
C PHE A 9 16.38 -3.22 7.07
N LEU A 10 15.79 -4.41 7.25
CA LEU A 10 14.76 -4.65 8.27
C LEU A 10 15.27 -4.42 9.69
N ASN A 11 16.46 -4.94 10.02
CA ASN A 11 17.08 -4.74 11.34
C ASN A 11 17.51 -3.29 11.58
N GLY A 12 17.68 -2.49 10.53
CA GLY A 12 18.04 -1.08 10.64
C GLY A 12 16.84 -0.14 10.78
N LEU A 13 15.63 -0.56 10.41
CA LEU A 13 14.43 0.28 10.46
C LEU A 13 14.12 0.86 11.85
N PRO A 14 14.23 0.09 12.97
CA PRO A 14 13.96 0.62 14.30
C PRO A 14 14.85 1.81 14.72
N ASP A 15 16.07 1.89 14.17
CA ASP A 15 17.08 2.89 14.52
C ASP A 15 17.04 4.13 13.61
N ARG A 16 16.24 4.10 12.53
CA ARG A 16 16.08 5.23 11.61
C ARG A 16 15.04 6.20 12.16
N ASN A 17 15.36 7.49 12.13
CA ASN A 17 14.43 8.55 12.50
C ASN A 17 13.83 9.16 11.24
N TYR A 18 12.53 9.45 11.28
CA TYR A 18 11.79 10.10 10.20
C TYR A 18 11.02 11.27 10.78
N ASP A 19 10.95 12.36 10.02
CA ASP A 19 10.21 13.55 10.44
C ASP A 19 8.70 13.38 10.19
N THR A 20 8.31 12.51 9.26
CA THR A 20 6.90 12.23 8.91
C THR A 20 6.68 10.77 8.49
N SER A 21 5.44 10.29 8.63
CA SER A 21 5.05 8.97 8.10
C SER A 21 5.19 8.90 6.58
N THR A 22 4.92 10.01 5.88
CA THR A 22 5.09 10.10 4.42
C THR A 22 6.54 9.86 4.01
N GLU A 23 7.50 10.44 4.73
CA GLU A 23 8.92 10.21 4.49
C GLU A 23 9.29 8.73 4.67
N PHE A 24 8.80 8.10 5.75
CA PHE A 24 8.99 6.68 6.00
C PHE A 24 8.46 5.82 4.84
N VAL A 25 7.24 6.08 4.37
CA VAL A 25 6.60 5.34 3.27
C VAL A 25 7.46 5.44 2.01
N TYR A 26 7.76 6.66 1.55
CA TYR A 26 8.43 6.87 0.27
C TYR A 26 9.87 6.32 0.23
N GLN A 27 10.63 6.47 1.32
CA GLN A 27 12.01 6.00 1.36
C GLN A 27 12.08 4.46 1.51
N ASN A 28 11.29 3.89 2.41
CA ASN A 28 11.46 2.48 2.77
C ASN A 28 10.74 1.53 1.84
N ILE A 29 9.58 1.89 1.27
CA ILE A 29 8.94 1.02 0.27
C ILE A 29 9.83 0.87 -0.96
N ALA A 30 10.43 1.96 -1.45
CA ALA A 30 11.32 1.92 -2.60
C ALA A 30 12.57 1.06 -2.34
N GLU A 31 13.26 1.26 -1.21
CA GLU A 31 14.43 0.46 -0.82
C GLU A 31 14.06 -1.03 -0.64
N PHE A 32 12.91 -1.31 -0.01
CA PHE A 32 12.42 -2.67 0.19
C PHE A 32 12.15 -3.40 -1.13
N LEU A 33 11.46 -2.75 -2.06
CA LEU A 33 11.14 -3.34 -3.37
C LEU A 33 12.38 -3.51 -4.26
N ASP A 34 13.35 -2.59 -4.17
CA ASP A 34 14.65 -2.72 -4.86
C ASP A 34 15.44 -3.93 -4.34
N ILE A 35 15.49 -4.14 -3.02
CA ILE A 35 16.12 -5.31 -2.41
C ILE A 35 15.47 -6.61 -2.89
N LEU A 36 14.14 -6.61 -3.04
CA LEU A 36 13.36 -7.74 -3.55
C LEU A 36 13.41 -7.88 -5.08
N GLN A 37 14.10 -6.96 -5.77
CA GLN A 37 14.33 -6.95 -7.22
C GLN A 37 13.05 -6.84 -8.05
N TYR A 38 12.06 -6.09 -7.56
CA TYR A 38 10.90 -5.76 -8.37
C TYR A 38 11.24 -4.72 -9.44
N ASP A 39 10.70 -4.92 -10.63
CA ASP A 39 10.83 -3.97 -11.74
C ASP A 39 10.04 -2.68 -11.41
N PRO A 40 10.70 -1.49 -11.42
CA PRO A 40 10.06 -0.22 -11.15
C PRO A 40 8.83 0.07 -12.02
N ASP A 41 8.79 -0.44 -13.26
CA ASP A 41 7.65 -0.22 -14.17
C ASP A 41 6.37 -0.94 -13.71
N ASN A 42 6.50 -1.88 -12.77
CA ASN A 42 5.40 -2.64 -12.18
C ASN A 42 5.05 -2.18 -10.75
N ILE A 43 5.63 -1.07 -10.28
CA ILE A 43 5.36 -0.50 -8.95
C ILE A 43 4.42 0.69 -9.10
N PHE A 44 3.29 0.65 -8.40
CA PHE A 44 2.29 1.72 -8.38
C PHE A 44 2.12 2.24 -6.97
N TYR A 45 2.37 3.52 -6.75
CA TYR A 45 2.14 4.19 -5.46
C TYR A 45 0.71 4.71 -5.37
N GLU A 46 0.22 4.85 -4.15
CA GLU A 46 -1.10 5.41 -3.83
C GLU A 46 -2.24 4.69 -4.59
N LEU A 47 -2.19 3.37 -4.63
CA LEU A 47 -3.15 2.56 -5.36
C LEU A 47 -4.52 2.66 -4.68
N SER A 48 -5.52 3.14 -5.42
CA SER A 48 -6.87 3.34 -4.89
C SER A 48 -7.88 2.32 -5.44
N SER A 49 -8.84 1.92 -4.61
CA SER A 49 -9.93 1.03 -5.00
C SER A 49 -11.24 1.38 -4.30
N ARG A 50 -12.34 0.90 -4.89
CA ARG A 50 -13.67 0.95 -4.31
C ARG A 50 -14.18 -0.47 -4.13
N TYR A 51 -14.57 -0.82 -2.91
CA TYR A 51 -15.09 -2.14 -2.59
C TYR A 51 -16.51 -2.05 -2.07
N LYS A 52 -17.32 -3.05 -2.43
CA LYS A 52 -18.71 -3.14 -2.01
C LYS A 52 -18.75 -3.63 -0.56
N VAL A 53 -19.47 -2.91 0.29
CA VAL A 53 -19.64 -3.27 1.70
C VAL A 53 -21.00 -3.93 1.91
N ASP A 54 -21.03 -4.98 2.72
CA ASP A 54 -22.29 -5.58 3.16
C ASP A 54 -23.07 -4.58 4.03
N PRO A 55 -24.35 -4.28 3.70
CA PRO A 55 -25.19 -3.39 4.50
C PRO A 55 -25.29 -3.76 5.98
N VAL A 56 -25.07 -5.03 6.34
CA VAL A 56 -25.11 -5.51 7.74
C VAL A 56 -23.99 -4.91 8.60
N HIS A 57 -22.94 -4.34 8.00
CA HIS A 57 -21.80 -3.71 8.69
C HIS A 57 -21.77 -2.19 8.53
N LEU A 58 -22.89 -1.60 8.08
CA LEU A 58 -23.07 -0.16 8.02
C LEU A 58 -23.80 0.34 9.27
N ASP A 59 -23.44 1.53 9.75
CA ASP A 59 -24.23 2.23 10.77
C ASP A 59 -25.68 2.38 10.29
N GLU A 60 -26.63 2.38 11.23
CA GLU A 60 -28.09 2.37 10.95
C GLU A 60 -28.51 3.49 9.96
N ASP A 61 -27.83 4.64 10.00
CA ASP A 61 -28.08 5.77 9.09
C ASP A 61 -27.65 5.49 7.63
N MET A 62 -26.60 4.71 7.41
CA MET A 62 -26.10 4.35 6.08
C MET A 62 -26.82 3.14 5.48
N ALA A 63 -27.29 2.22 6.32
CA ALA A 63 -28.08 1.06 5.91
C ALA A 63 -29.46 1.43 5.33
N SER A 64 -29.96 2.64 5.63
CA SER A 64 -31.26 3.15 5.16
C SER A 64 -31.29 3.59 3.69
N ARG A 65 -30.14 3.62 3.00
CA ARG A 65 -30.05 3.99 1.58
C ARG A 65 -30.20 2.73 0.72
N ASP A 66 -31.32 2.61 0.01
CA ASP A 66 -31.51 1.59 -1.03
C ASP A 66 -30.39 1.70 -2.10
N GLY A 67 -29.44 0.75 -2.10
CA GLY A 67 -28.40 0.68 -3.12
C GLY A 67 -27.12 -0.04 -2.66
N ASP A 68 -26.28 -0.42 -3.62
CA ASP A 68 -24.94 -0.93 -3.33
C ASP A 68 -24.09 0.17 -2.70
N VAL A 69 -23.59 -0.04 -1.48
CA VAL A 69 -22.69 0.89 -0.79
C VAL A 69 -21.25 0.50 -1.09
N TYR A 70 -20.48 1.45 -1.60
CA TYR A 70 -19.05 1.29 -1.89
C TYR A 70 -18.23 2.16 -0.93
N ARG A 71 -17.18 1.59 -0.33
CA ARG A 71 -16.17 2.34 0.40
C ARG A 71 -14.93 2.53 -0.45
N PHE A 72 -14.29 3.68 -0.26
CA PHE A 72 -12.99 3.98 -0.86
C PHE A 72 -11.89 3.50 0.09
N THR A 73 -10.86 2.90 -0.47
CA THR A 73 -9.64 2.56 0.25
C THR A 73 -8.43 2.84 -0.65
N GLN A 74 -7.30 3.11 -0.03
CA GLN A 74 -6.03 3.42 -0.69
C GLN A 74 -4.93 2.65 0.03
N ALA A 75 -4.05 2.02 -0.74
CA ALA A 75 -2.82 1.40 -0.25
C ALA A 75 -1.63 2.28 -0.66
N ASP A 76 -0.58 2.30 0.16
CA ASP A 76 0.61 3.11 -0.11
C ASP A 76 1.34 2.69 -1.40
N ALA A 77 1.43 1.39 -1.64
CA ALA A 77 1.96 0.86 -2.90
C ALA A 77 1.36 -0.50 -3.28
N GLY A 78 1.47 -0.82 -4.56
CA GLY A 78 1.16 -2.15 -5.09
C GLY A 78 2.13 -2.54 -6.20
N VAL A 79 2.48 -3.82 -6.26
CA VAL A 79 3.20 -4.42 -7.38
C VAL A 79 2.20 -5.13 -8.26
N ALA A 80 2.05 -4.66 -9.50
CA ALA A 80 1.13 -5.23 -10.47
C ALA A 80 1.67 -5.08 -11.89
N ARG A 81 1.11 -5.82 -12.84
CA ARG A 81 1.43 -5.61 -14.26
C ARG A 81 0.84 -4.30 -14.81
N SER A 82 -0.27 -3.86 -14.23
CA SER A 82 -0.93 -2.61 -14.53
C SER A 82 -1.83 -2.22 -13.36
N THR A 83 -2.25 -0.97 -13.31
CA THR A 83 -3.20 -0.44 -12.31
C THR A 83 -4.59 -1.06 -12.37
N SER A 84 -4.92 -1.76 -13.46
CA SER A 84 -6.18 -2.49 -13.62
C SER A 84 -6.06 -4.00 -13.31
N SER A 85 -4.83 -4.48 -13.18
CA SER A 85 -4.55 -5.88 -12.90
C SER A 85 -4.69 -6.15 -11.40
N ARG A 86 -4.99 -7.41 -11.07
CA ARG A 86 -4.88 -7.94 -9.72
C ARG A 86 -3.43 -7.71 -9.23
N PRO A 87 -3.22 -6.99 -8.11
CA PRO A 87 -1.88 -6.81 -7.58
C PRO A 87 -1.30 -8.15 -7.14
N TYR A 88 -0.02 -8.37 -7.43
CA TYR A 88 0.72 -9.45 -6.80
C TYR A 88 0.92 -9.13 -5.33
N MET A 89 1.38 -7.93 -5.03
CA MET A 89 1.69 -7.47 -3.69
C MET A 89 1.00 -6.13 -3.45
N LEU A 90 0.38 -5.97 -2.29
CA LEU A 90 0.01 -4.66 -1.72
C LEU A 90 0.88 -4.38 -0.52
N ILE A 91 1.30 -3.13 -0.38
CA ILE A 91 2.11 -2.68 0.74
C ILE A 91 1.41 -1.48 1.36
N GLU A 92 1.14 -1.61 2.65
CA GLU A 92 0.81 -0.50 3.55
C GLU A 92 2.04 -0.26 4.44
N ALA A 93 2.41 0.99 4.64
CA ALA A 93 3.55 1.36 5.45
C ALA A 93 3.20 2.48 6.43
N LYS A 94 3.59 2.31 7.70
CA LYS A 94 3.29 3.28 8.73
C LYS A 94 4.46 3.48 9.67
N TYR A 95 4.87 4.74 9.81
CA TYR A 95 5.82 5.12 10.83
C TYR A 95 5.13 5.22 12.20
N SER A 96 5.72 4.59 13.22
CA SER A 96 5.33 4.75 14.60
C SER A 96 6.42 5.48 15.37
N GLU A 97 6.11 6.68 15.89
CA GLU A 97 7.02 7.45 16.75
C GLU A 97 7.22 6.80 18.11
N GLU A 98 6.21 6.11 18.60
CA GLU A 98 6.25 5.39 19.86
C GLU A 98 6.39 3.89 19.60
N LEU A 99 7.19 3.24 20.44
CA LEU A 99 7.19 1.79 20.53
C LEU A 99 5.77 1.31 20.89
N PRO A 100 5.29 0.21 20.30
CA PRO A 100 4.04 -0.41 20.73
C PRO A 100 4.08 -0.61 22.25
N PRO A 101 2.99 -0.31 22.98
CA PRO A 101 3.00 -0.34 24.44
C PRO A 101 3.37 -1.74 24.94
N GLY A 102 4.59 -1.88 25.47
CA GLY A 102 5.06 -2.95 26.36
C GLY A 102 4.77 -4.40 25.95
N GLU A 103 5.79 -5.07 25.42
CA GLU A 103 5.96 -6.53 25.22
C GLU A 103 5.00 -7.28 24.27
N ASP A 104 3.80 -6.78 23.95
CA ASP A 104 2.89 -7.54 23.08
C ASP A 104 2.84 -7.00 21.64
N VAL A 105 3.95 -7.18 20.92
CA VAL A 105 3.97 -7.02 19.46
C VAL A 105 2.92 -7.90 18.78
N GLY A 106 2.49 -9.00 19.41
CA GLY A 106 1.39 -9.83 18.94
C GLY A 106 0.05 -9.10 18.90
N VAL A 107 -0.30 -8.36 19.96
CA VAL A 107 -1.53 -7.53 19.99
C VAL A 107 -1.46 -6.40 18.98
N TYR A 108 -0.31 -5.73 18.87
CA TYR A 108 -0.12 -4.68 17.86
C TYR A 108 -0.29 -5.24 16.45
N ASN A 109 0.39 -6.35 16.14
CA ASN A 109 0.28 -7.04 14.86
C ASN A 109 -1.13 -7.56 14.61
N HIS A 110 -1.89 -7.96 15.64
CA HIS A 110 -3.28 -8.34 15.47
C HIS A 110 -4.13 -7.17 14.94
N VAL A 111 -4.01 -5.98 15.54
CA VAL A 111 -4.71 -4.78 15.05
C VAL A 111 -4.30 -4.44 13.62
N LEU A 112 -2.99 -4.48 13.31
CA LEU A 112 -2.50 -4.25 11.95
C LEU A 112 -3.03 -5.28 10.94
N SER A 113 -3.20 -6.54 11.37
CA SER A 113 -3.74 -7.60 10.51
C SER A 113 -5.21 -7.38 10.15
N GLU A 114 -6.00 -6.74 11.02
CA GLU A 114 -7.38 -6.37 10.72
C GLU A 114 -7.44 -5.25 9.67
N GLU A 115 -6.57 -4.23 9.78
CA GLU A 115 -6.45 -3.16 8.76
C GLU A 115 -6.06 -3.72 7.39
N LEU A 116 -5.07 -4.63 7.36
CA LEU A 116 -4.68 -5.38 6.16
C LEU A 116 -5.83 -6.17 5.54
N GLY A 117 -6.67 -6.79 6.37
CA GLY A 117 -7.81 -7.58 5.91
C GLY A 117 -8.77 -6.78 5.04
N VAL A 118 -9.05 -5.52 5.42
CA VAL A 118 -9.91 -4.62 4.63
C VAL A 118 -9.30 -4.32 3.25
N GLN A 119 -7.99 -4.11 3.18
CA GLN A 119 -7.29 -3.87 1.90
C GLN A 119 -7.26 -5.14 1.05
N ALA A 120 -7.00 -6.30 1.67
CA ALA A 120 -7.01 -7.58 1.01
C ALA A 120 -8.37 -7.88 0.37
N ASP A 121 -9.47 -7.60 1.07
CA ASP A 121 -10.83 -7.74 0.53
C ASP A 121 -11.10 -6.79 -0.65
N ALA A 122 -10.57 -5.56 -0.58
CA ALA A 122 -10.84 -4.54 -1.59
C ALA A 122 -10.09 -4.75 -2.91
N PHE A 123 -8.84 -5.21 -2.83
CA PHE A 123 -7.94 -5.34 -3.98
C PHE A 123 -7.70 -6.79 -4.40
N ASN A 124 -7.94 -7.75 -3.50
CA ASN A 124 -7.67 -9.18 -3.70
C ASN A 124 -6.22 -9.44 -4.18
N PRO A 125 -5.18 -9.03 -3.44
CA PRO A 125 -3.79 -9.30 -3.85
C PRO A 125 -3.42 -10.79 -3.71
N VAL A 126 -2.20 -11.17 -4.13
CA VAL A 126 -1.61 -12.47 -3.77
C VAL A 126 -0.92 -12.38 -2.40
N LEU A 127 -0.26 -11.26 -2.14
CA LEU A 127 0.44 -10.93 -0.91
C LEU A 127 -0.02 -9.56 -0.40
N SER A 128 -0.29 -9.44 0.89
CA SER A 128 -0.51 -8.14 1.55
C SER A 128 0.55 -7.93 2.62
N ILE A 129 1.21 -6.79 2.58
CA ILE A 129 2.31 -6.44 3.47
C ILE A 129 1.93 -5.23 4.30
N TYR A 130 2.22 -5.28 5.59
CA TYR A 130 2.20 -4.09 6.44
C TYR A 130 3.59 -3.89 7.04
N LEU A 131 4.24 -2.79 6.68
CA LEU A 131 5.60 -2.45 7.09
C LEU A 131 5.56 -1.28 8.06
N THR A 132 6.15 -1.46 9.23
CA THR A 132 6.41 -0.36 10.16
C THR A 132 7.89 -0.36 10.52
N ASN A 133 8.32 0.61 11.32
CA ASN A 133 9.69 0.63 11.86
C ASN A 133 9.95 -0.50 12.88
N TYR A 134 8.91 -1.18 13.40
CA TYR A 134 9.06 -2.24 14.41
C TYR A 134 8.49 -3.60 14.03
N SER A 135 7.57 -3.64 13.06
CA SER A 135 6.87 -4.85 12.65
C SER A 135 6.81 -4.98 11.14
N LEU A 136 6.95 -6.22 10.65
CA LEU A 136 6.59 -6.62 9.30
C LEU A 136 5.52 -7.71 9.37
N LEU A 137 4.39 -7.48 8.72
CA LEU A 137 3.35 -8.48 8.55
C LEU A 137 3.25 -8.86 7.08
N ILE A 138 3.09 -10.16 6.82
CA ILE A 138 2.90 -10.70 5.48
C ILE A 138 1.68 -11.60 5.52
N LEU A 139 0.62 -11.24 4.80
CA LEU A 139 -0.58 -12.07 4.62
C LEU A 139 -0.60 -12.65 3.21
N HIS A 140 -0.99 -13.92 3.11
CA HIS A 140 -1.18 -14.64 1.85
C HIS A 140 -2.27 -15.72 2.02
N ASP A 141 -2.66 -16.39 0.94
CA ASP A 141 -3.83 -17.31 0.93
C ASP A 141 -3.78 -18.46 1.96
N ASN A 142 -2.58 -18.82 2.44
CA ASN A 142 -2.37 -19.94 3.38
C ASN A 142 -2.18 -19.49 4.84
N GLY A 143 -2.34 -18.20 5.14
CA GLY A 143 -2.17 -17.62 6.47
C GLY A 143 -1.34 -16.34 6.45
N GLY A 144 -0.75 -16.00 7.58
CA GLY A 144 0.13 -14.85 7.68
C GLY A 144 1.30 -15.09 8.62
N SER A 145 2.39 -14.40 8.34
CA SER A 145 3.58 -14.35 9.17
C SER A 145 3.76 -12.93 9.71
N SER A 146 4.22 -12.82 10.95
CA SER A 146 4.50 -11.54 11.58
C SER A 146 5.87 -11.56 12.24
N TYR A 147 6.66 -10.51 12.02
CA TYR A 147 8.03 -10.41 12.48
C TYR A 147 8.21 -9.15 13.32
N ASP A 148 8.88 -9.29 14.47
CA ASP A 148 9.37 -8.15 15.26
C ASP A 148 10.75 -7.76 14.72
N LEU A 149 10.87 -6.56 14.18
CA LEU A 149 12.08 -6.08 13.51
C LEU A 149 13.20 -5.71 14.48
N ARG A 150 12.91 -5.64 15.78
CA ARG A 150 13.91 -5.38 16.83
C ARG A 150 14.74 -6.62 17.14
N ASP A 151 14.16 -7.80 16.93
CA ASP A 151 14.75 -9.11 17.22
C ASP A 151 14.86 -9.99 15.96
N ILE A 152 14.77 -9.38 14.78
CA ILE A 152 14.82 -10.12 13.52
C ILE A 152 16.15 -10.82 13.34
N SER A 153 16.13 -12.05 12.84
CA SER A 153 17.32 -12.85 12.57
C SER A 153 17.61 -12.95 11.07
N MET A 154 18.82 -13.42 10.73
CA MET A 154 19.17 -13.75 9.34
C MET A 154 18.29 -14.89 8.78
N SER A 155 17.81 -15.79 9.64
CA SER A 155 16.91 -16.88 9.23
C SER A 155 15.56 -16.30 8.80
N ASP A 156 15.00 -15.39 9.59
CA ASP A 156 13.74 -14.71 9.29
C ASP A 156 13.86 -13.91 7.98
N ALA A 157 14.96 -13.18 7.79
CA ALA A 157 15.19 -12.45 6.55
C ALA A 157 15.33 -13.37 5.32
N THR A 158 15.84 -14.60 5.49
CA THR A 158 15.90 -15.58 4.40
C THR A 158 14.51 -16.07 4.05
N GLU A 159 13.71 -16.42 5.05
CA GLU A 159 12.30 -16.83 4.88
C GLU A 159 11.46 -15.72 4.22
N ILE A 160 11.55 -14.49 4.74
CA ILE A 160 10.85 -13.33 4.17
C ILE A 160 11.24 -13.13 2.70
N PHE A 161 12.53 -13.23 2.38
CA PHE A 161 12.98 -13.10 1.00
C PHE A 161 12.40 -14.20 0.10
N GLU A 162 12.37 -15.45 0.56
CA GLU A 162 11.81 -16.56 -0.21
C GLU A 162 10.31 -16.39 -0.49
N ILE A 163 9.56 -15.81 0.46
CA ILE A 163 8.13 -15.52 0.32
C ILE A 163 7.90 -14.33 -0.62
N LEU A 164 8.72 -13.27 -0.49
CA LEU A 164 8.44 -11.97 -1.11
C LEU A 164 9.21 -11.69 -2.40
N GLN A 165 10.19 -12.50 -2.76
CA GLN A 165 10.96 -12.32 -3.99
C GLN A 165 10.05 -12.23 -5.23
N ALA A 166 10.47 -11.44 -6.21
CA ALA A 166 9.72 -11.25 -7.44
C ALA A 166 9.43 -12.59 -8.14
N PRO A 167 8.16 -12.87 -8.49
CA PRO A 167 7.82 -14.07 -9.27
C PRO A 167 8.33 -13.93 -10.70
N GLU A 168 8.48 -15.05 -11.41
CA GLU A 168 8.85 -15.04 -12.84
C GLU A 168 7.84 -14.26 -13.69
N GLU A 169 6.55 -14.35 -13.35
CA GLU A 169 5.47 -13.61 -14.00
C GLU A 169 4.50 -13.04 -12.96
N LEU A 170 4.11 -11.78 -13.15
CA LEU A 170 3.07 -11.12 -12.36
C LEU A 170 1.66 -11.58 -12.81
N PRO A 171 0.66 -11.61 -11.90
CA PRO A 171 -0.72 -11.98 -12.23
C PRO A 171 -1.30 -11.14 -13.37
N GLN A 172 -1.99 -11.80 -14.30
CA GLN A 172 -2.63 -11.16 -15.45
C GLN A 172 -4.12 -10.88 -15.23
N GLU A 173 -4.72 -11.49 -14.21
CA GLU A 173 -6.15 -11.36 -13.91
C GLU A 173 -6.52 -9.90 -13.63
N ILE A 174 -7.69 -9.46 -14.09
CA ILE A 174 -8.27 -8.17 -13.71
C ILE A 174 -8.97 -8.37 -12.36
N ALA A 175 -8.67 -7.55 -11.36
CA ALA A 175 -9.30 -7.71 -10.05
C ALA A 175 -10.83 -7.50 -10.16
N PRO A 176 -11.66 -8.37 -9.57
CA PRO A 176 -13.12 -8.35 -9.75
C PRO A 176 -13.81 -7.07 -9.23
N SER A 177 -13.16 -6.34 -8.33
CA SER A 177 -13.66 -5.12 -7.67
C SER A 177 -13.22 -3.81 -8.33
N ILE A 178 -12.22 -3.81 -9.22
CA ILE A 178 -11.70 -2.59 -9.86
C ILE A 178 -12.62 -2.20 -11.03
N ARG A 179 -13.81 -1.67 -10.71
CA ARG A 179 -14.55 -0.82 -11.66
C ARG A 179 -14.01 0.59 -11.50
N SER A 180 -13.09 0.96 -12.38
CA SER A 180 -12.37 2.25 -12.47
C SER A 180 -11.54 2.62 -11.24
N ALA A 181 -10.29 2.13 -11.17
CA ALA A 181 -9.25 2.82 -10.42
C ALA A 181 -8.98 4.16 -11.13
N GLU A 182 -9.38 5.28 -10.51
CA GLU A 182 -8.88 6.60 -10.91
C GLU A 182 -7.50 6.75 -10.28
N ILE A 183 -6.47 6.74 -11.11
CA ILE A 183 -5.08 6.79 -10.67
C ILE A 183 -4.66 8.26 -10.71
N SER A 184 -4.30 8.84 -9.56
CA SER A 184 -3.39 9.98 -9.51
C SER A 184 -1.99 9.44 -9.76
N SER A 185 -1.62 9.26 -11.04
CA SER A 185 -0.30 8.73 -11.40
C SER A 185 0.76 9.76 -11.05
N ILE A 186 1.43 9.58 -9.91
CA ILE A 186 2.70 10.26 -9.64
C ILE A 186 3.79 9.35 -10.23
N GLN A 187 4.23 9.67 -11.44
CA GLN A 187 5.46 9.11 -12.01
C GLN A 187 6.63 9.97 -11.52
N THR A 188 7.40 9.45 -10.57
CA THR A 188 8.62 10.12 -10.11
C THR A 188 9.83 9.69 -10.93
N GLU A 189 10.32 10.62 -11.75
CA GLU A 189 11.75 10.80 -11.96
C GLU A 189 12.00 12.32 -11.87
N TYR A 190 12.46 12.82 -10.72
CA TYR A 190 12.72 14.25 -10.47
C TYR A 190 11.49 15.17 -10.55
N PHE A 191 10.82 15.31 -9.40
CA PHE A 191 9.68 16.22 -9.23
C PHE A 191 10.08 17.68 -9.54
N GLN A 192 9.50 18.28 -10.59
CA GLN A 192 9.24 19.72 -10.66
C GLN A 192 7.73 19.93 -10.86
N LEU A 193 7.08 20.37 -9.79
CA LEU A 193 5.77 21.00 -9.84
C LEU A 193 5.93 22.38 -10.48
N ASP A 194 5.60 22.52 -11.75
CA ASP A 194 5.20 23.82 -12.28
C ASP A 194 3.75 24.07 -11.89
N THR A 195 3.57 24.60 -10.68
CA THR A 195 2.37 25.38 -10.35
C THR A 195 2.48 26.75 -11.02
N VAL A 196 1.59 27.04 -11.97
CA VAL A 196 1.17 28.41 -12.33
C VAL A 196 -0.32 28.34 -12.66
N GLU A 197 -1.19 28.62 -11.69
CA GLU A 197 -1.85 29.92 -11.48
C GLU A 197 -2.69 30.42 -12.68
N GLY A 198 -4.00 30.40 -12.48
CA GLY A 198 -4.89 31.51 -12.80
C GLY A 198 -5.02 31.97 -14.25
N SER A 199 -6.14 31.61 -14.88
CA SER A 199 -6.89 32.60 -15.67
C SER A 199 -8.37 32.25 -15.69
N VAL A 200 -9.11 32.91 -14.80
CA VAL A 200 -10.48 33.28 -15.08
C VAL A 200 -10.42 34.28 -16.22
N GLU A 201 -10.79 33.86 -17.43
CA GLU A 201 -11.25 34.80 -18.45
C GLU A 201 -12.67 34.45 -18.86
N SER A 202 -13.58 35.24 -18.30
CA SER A 202 -14.86 35.61 -18.85
C SER A 202 -14.77 35.88 -20.35
N LEU A 203 -15.60 35.19 -21.14
CA LEU A 203 -15.97 35.69 -22.47
C LEU A 203 -17.49 35.73 -22.59
N ASP A 204 -17.97 36.97 -22.46
CA ASP A 204 -19.23 37.49 -22.91
C ASP A 204 -19.62 36.94 -24.29
N GLY A 205 -20.70 36.15 -24.33
CA GLY A 205 -21.45 35.83 -25.52
C GLY A 205 -22.62 36.81 -25.73
N ILE A 206 -22.35 38.12 -25.79
CA ILE A 206 -23.33 39.10 -26.25
C ILE A 206 -23.39 39.01 -27.78
N GLY A 207 -24.43 38.35 -28.29
CA GLY A 207 -24.84 38.47 -29.69
C GLY A 207 -25.48 39.83 -29.95
N ILE A 208 -24.81 40.67 -30.76
CA ILE A 208 -25.43 41.82 -31.44
C ILE A 208 -24.95 41.88 -32.90
N GLY A 209 -25.91 41.95 -33.83
CA GLY A 209 -25.77 42.45 -35.20
C GLY A 209 -25.68 41.35 -36.26
N ARG A 210 -26.47 41.34 -37.35
CA ARG A 210 -27.27 42.36 -38.03
C ARG A 210 -28.47 41.71 -38.72
#